data_AF-A0A7C6AWL0-F1
#
_entry.id   AF-A0A7C6AWL0-F1
#
_cell.length_a   1.000
_cell.length_b   1.000
_cell.length_c   1.000
_cell.angle_alpha   90.00
_cell.angle_beta   90.00
_cell.angle_gamma   90.00
#
_symmetry.space_group_name_H-M   'P 1'
#
loop_
_entity.id
_entity.type
_entity.pdbx_description
1 polymer ?
#
loop_
_entity_poly.entity_id
_entity_poly.type
_entity_poly.pdbx_seq_one_letter_code
_entity_poly.pdbx_strand_id
1 'polypeptide(L)'
;MSFSLSLKKAWYGLILLTSFVPVAVLLLWGGSFYYGLLLDKALQQEEYFKELSTDHVNQEVSRLLTLLQNKGDPMAYTLAPGRTMDRQLLNELFSKMMGRESALNTLMLLKPNGQIITALERHDPYAGLPVNRPSLLGHWRTDFDTPPPELSVPLEGKPYIGPVRHHYEGSLFAMAVPVGPPEQPLAVLLA
;
A
#
# COMPACT_ATOMS: atom_id res chain seq x y z
N MET A 1 -44.13 36.38 49.81
CA MET A 1 -42.88 37.16 49.63
C MET A 1 -43.16 38.25 48.60
N SER A 2 -43.33 39.50 49.04
CA SER A 2 -43.54 40.65 48.15
C SER A 2 -42.18 41.15 47.64
N PHE A 3 -41.88 40.92 46.37
CA PHE A 3 -40.67 41.48 45.74
C PHE A 3 -40.86 42.99 45.54
N SER A 4 -40.33 43.81 46.45
CA SER A 4 -40.24 45.26 46.24
C SER A 4 -39.06 45.56 45.32
N LEU A 5 -39.25 45.38 44.01
CA LEU A 5 -38.27 45.77 43.00
C LEU A 5 -38.23 47.30 42.90
N SER A 6 -37.11 47.89 43.34
CA SER A 6 -36.84 49.31 43.12
C SER A 6 -36.85 49.61 41.62
N LEU A 7 -37.57 50.65 41.20
CA LEU A 7 -37.69 51.08 39.80
C LEU A 7 -36.33 51.21 39.09
N LYS A 8 -35.28 51.64 39.82
CA LYS A 8 -33.91 51.73 39.31
C LYS A 8 -33.34 50.35 38.94
N LYS A 9 -33.56 49.34 39.78
CA LYS A 9 -33.13 47.96 39.51
C LYS A 9 -33.85 47.36 38.30
N ALA A 10 -35.15 47.64 38.16
CA ALA A 10 -35.93 47.22 37.00
C ALA A 10 -35.42 47.84 35.70
N TRP A 11 -35.08 49.14 35.71
CA TRP A 11 -34.51 49.83 34.55
C TRP A 11 -33.14 49.28 34.13
N TYR A 12 -32.21 49.08 35.07
CA TYR A 12 -30.92 48.47 34.74
C TYR A 12 -31.07 47.03 34.24
N GLY A 13 -32.02 46.26 34.80
CA GLY A 13 -32.34 44.92 34.33
C GLY A 13 -32.87 44.91 32.89
N LEU A 14 -33.73 45.88 32.53
CA LEU A 14 -34.24 46.02 31.17
C LEU A 14 -33.11 46.33 30.18
N ILE A 15 -32.24 47.29 30.53
CA ILE A 15 -31.09 47.67 29.69
C ILE A 15 -30.17 46.47 29.46
N LEU A 16 -29.86 45.72 30.52
CA LEU A 16 -29.00 44.54 30.44
C LEU A 16 -29.66 43.44 29.58
N LEU A 17 -30.97 43.22 29.74
CA LEU A 17 -31.72 42.27 28.92
C LEU A 17 -31.68 42.66 27.44
N THR A 18 -31.94 43.92 27.10
CA THR A 18 -31.98 44.37 25.70
C THR A 18 -30.61 44.47 25.04
N SER A 19 -29.53 44.65 25.80
CA SER A 19 -28.19 44.79 25.25
C SER A 19 -27.40 43.49 25.26
N PHE A 20 -27.42 42.75 26.37
CA PHE A 20 -26.55 41.59 26.56
C PHE A 20 -27.16 40.29 26.04
N VAL A 21 -28.46 40.08 26.25
CA VAL A 21 -29.12 38.82 25.86
C VAL A 21 -29.06 38.58 24.34
N PRO A 22 -29.33 39.57 23.46
CA PRO A 22 -29.22 39.35 22.02
C PRO A 22 -27.80 38.98 21.59
N VAL A 23 -26.79 39.61 22.19
CA VAL A 23 -25.39 39.30 21.91
C VAL A 23 -25.02 37.90 22.37
N ALA A 24 -25.44 37.50 23.58
CA ALA A 24 -25.21 36.15 24.09
C ALA A 24 -25.89 35.08 23.23
N VAL A 25 -27.14 35.33 22.81
CA VAL A 25 -27.88 34.42 21.90
C VAL A 25 -27.16 34.31 20.55
N LEU A 26 -26.74 35.43 19.96
CA LEU A 26 -26.02 35.44 18.69
C LEU A 26 -24.66 34.73 18.79
N LEU A 27 -23.93 34.90 19.90
CA LEU A 27 -22.66 34.23 20.11
C LEU A 27 -22.83 32.72 20.27
N LEU A 28 -23.80 32.27 21.06
CA LEU A 28 -24.07 30.84 21.25
C LEU A 28 -24.57 30.19 19.96
N TRP A 29 -25.53 30.83 19.29
CA TRP A 29 -26.09 30.32 18.05
C TRP A 29 -25.08 30.35 16.91
N GLY A 30 -24.41 31.48 16.71
CA GLY A 30 -23.38 31.65 15.69
C GLY A 30 -22.18 30.74 15.93
N GLY A 31 -21.77 30.58 17.20
CA GLY A 31 -20.70 29.65 17.58
C GLY A 31 -21.05 28.19 17.28
N SER A 32 -22.27 27.76 17.64
CA SER A 32 -22.75 26.40 17.34
C SER A 32 -22.86 26.16 15.83
N PHE A 33 -23.39 27.13 15.08
CA PHE A 33 -23.52 27.04 13.63
C PHE A 33 -22.13 27.00 12.94
N TYR A 34 -21.23 27.88 13.34
CA TYR A 34 -19.88 27.93 12.80
C TYR A 34 -19.06 26.68 13.13
N TYR A 35 -19.21 26.15 14.35
CA TYR A 35 -18.61 24.88 14.73
C TYR A 35 -19.12 23.73 13.86
N GLY A 36 -20.43 23.65 13.60
CA GLY A 36 -21.01 22.67 12.68
C GLY A 36 -20.40 22.75 11.28
N LEU A 37 -20.30 23.96 10.72
CA LEU A 37 -19.68 24.19 9.41
C LEU A 37 -18.20 23.79 9.37
N LEU A 38 -17.44 24.08 10.43
CA LEU A 38 -16.03 23.69 10.52
C LEU A 38 -15.87 22.17 10.62
N LEU A 39 -16.75 21.52 11.39
CA LEU A 39 -16.76 20.06 11.53
C LEU A 39 -17.07 19.39 10.19
N ASP A 40 -18.14 19.82 9.51
CA ASP A 40 -18.52 19.28 8.21
C ASP A 40 -17.41 19.44 7.18
N LYS A 41 -16.78 20.62 7.16
CA LYS A 41 -15.63 20.87 6.27
C LYS A 41 -14.44 19.96 6.59
N ALA A 42 -14.14 19.75 7.88
CA ALA A 42 -13.06 18.87 8.29
C ALA A 42 -13.32 17.41 7.89
N LEU A 43 -14.56 16.92 8.09
CA LEU A 43 -14.96 15.58 7.69
C LEU A 43 -14.90 15.40 6.17
N GLN A 44 -15.38 16.36 5.39
CA GLN A 44 -15.27 16.32 3.93
C GLN A 44 -13.82 16.30 3.45
N GLN A 45 -12.95 17.05 4.12
CA GLN A 45 -11.52 17.06 3.79
C GLN A 45 -10.86 15.71 4.12
N GLU A 46 -11.25 15.08 5.23
CA GLU A 46 -10.79 13.75 5.61
C GLU A 46 -11.25 12.69 4.60
N GLU A 47 -12.52 12.71 4.21
CA GLU A 47 -13.08 11.82 3.19
C GLU A 47 -12.37 11.97 1.84
N TYR A 48 -12.18 13.21 1.39
CA TYR A 48 -11.47 13.50 0.15
C TYR A 48 -10.02 12.99 0.21
N PHE A 49 -9.32 13.19 1.32
CA PHE A 49 -7.95 12.72 1.48
C PHE A 49 -7.87 11.19 1.48
N LYS A 50 -8.86 10.52 2.08
CA LYS A 50 -8.99 9.06 2.08
C LYS A 50 -9.21 8.52 0.68
N GLU A 51 -10.11 9.12 -0.09
CA GLU A 51 -10.38 8.75 -1.50
C GLU A 51 -9.12 8.93 -2.34
N LEU A 52 -8.48 10.10 -2.27
CA LEU A 52 -7.25 10.39 -2.99
C LEU A 52 -6.12 9.41 -2.64
N SER A 53 -5.98 9.05 -1.36
CA SER A 53 -4.98 8.07 -0.90
C SER A 53 -5.28 6.68 -1.45
N THR A 54 -6.54 6.27 -1.46
CA THR A 54 -6.97 4.97 -1.98
C THR A 54 -6.71 4.88 -3.49
N ASP A 55 -7.05 5.93 -4.23
CA ASP A 55 -6.80 6.02 -5.66
C ASP A 55 -5.31 5.99 -5.98
N HIS A 56 -4.51 6.74 -5.23
CA HIS A 56 -3.06 6.75 -5.42
C HIS A 56 -2.45 5.37 -5.19
N VAL A 57 -2.85 4.68 -4.11
CA VAL A 57 -2.39 3.31 -3.84
C VAL A 57 -2.84 2.35 -4.94
N ASN A 58 -4.08 2.41 -5.39
CA ASN A 58 -4.59 1.55 -6.46
C ASN A 58 -3.85 1.76 -7.78
N GLN A 59 -3.57 3.03 -8.13
CA GLN A 59 -2.79 3.38 -9.31
C GLN A 59 -1.36 2.84 -9.19
N GLU A 60 -0.72 2.98 -8.03
CA GLU A 60 0.64 2.51 -7.82
C GLU A 60 0.75 0.98 -7.85
N VAL A 61 -0.20 0.27 -7.23
CA VAL A 61 -0.31 -1.19 -7.32
C VAL A 61 -0.50 -1.63 -8.77
N SER A 62 -1.38 -0.98 -9.52
CA SER A 62 -1.63 -1.29 -10.93
C SER A 62 -0.40 -1.03 -11.80
N ARG A 63 0.32 0.07 -11.52
CA ARG A 63 1.58 0.43 -12.20
C ARG A 63 2.65 -0.61 -11.93
N LEU A 64 2.86 -1.00 -10.67
CA LEU A 64 3.84 -2.01 -10.28
C LEU A 64 3.50 -3.37 -10.89
N LEU A 65 2.23 -3.77 -10.87
CA LEU A 65 1.79 -5.01 -11.49
C LEU A 65 2.11 -5.04 -12.99
N THR A 66 1.75 -3.98 -13.71
CA THR A 66 2.04 -3.84 -15.14
C THR A 66 3.54 -3.86 -15.42
N LEU A 67 4.33 -3.23 -14.55
CA LEU A 67 5.79 -3.25 -14.65
C LEU A 67 6.32 -4.68 -14.49
N LEU A 68 5.89 -5.41 -13.47
CA LEU A 68 6.33 -6.79 -13.23
C LEU A 68 6.00 -7.69 -14.42
N GLN A 69 4.78 -7.59 -14.97
CA GLN A 69 4.38 -8.32 -16.17
C GLN A 69 5.28 -8.00 -17.37
N ASN A 70 5.48 -6.71 -17.67
CA ASN A 70 6.33 -6.27 -18.78
C ASN A 70 7.82 -6.65 -18.61
N LYS A 71 8.29 -6.83 -17.38
CA LYS A 71 9.65 -7.30 -17.10
C LYS A 71 9.75 -8.82 -17.08
N GLY A 72 8.64 -9.54 -16.98
CA GLY A 72 8.58 -10.99 -17.13
C GLY A 72 9.02 -11.46 -18.53
N ASP A 73 8.63 -10.76 -19.59
CA ASP A 73 8.93 -11.14 -20.97
C ASP A 73 10.42 -11.37 -21.29
N PRO A 74 11.34 -10.43 -20.99
CA PRO A 74 12.77 -10.67 -21.22
C PRO A 74 13.31 -11.79 -20.33
N MET A 75 12.74 -12.02 -19.14
CA MET A 75 13.12 -13.15 -18.29
C MET A 75 12.67 -14.48 -18.93
N ALA A 76 11.46 -14.54 -19.47
CA ALA A 76 10.95 -15.71 -20.18
C ALA A 76 11.86 -16.14 -21.33
N TYR A 77 12.43 -15.17 -22.07
CA TYR A 77 13.40 -15.43 -23.13
C TYR A 77 14.67 -16.14 -22.64
N THR A 78 15.11 -15.86 -21.41
CA THR A 78 16.27 -16.52 -20.78
C THR A 78 15.94 -17.90 -20.22
N LEU A 79 14.67 -18.16 -19.92
CA LEU A 79 14.15 -19.42 -19.37
C LEU A 79 13.66 -20.39 -20.45
N ALA A 80 13.62 -19.97 -21.71
CA ALA A 80 13.09 -20.74 -22.81
C ALA A 80 13.79 -22.11 -22.96
N PRO A 81 13.04 -23.20 -23.21
CA PRO A 81 13.62 -24.53 -23.42
C PRO A 81 14.68 -24.54 -24.52
N GLY A 82 15.79 -25.26 -24.28
CA GLY A 82 16.88 -25.38 -25.26
C GLY A 82 17.94 -24.29 -25.19
N ARG A 83 17.87 -23.37 -24.22
CA ARG A 83 18.91 -22.37 -23.96
C ARG A 83 19.58 -22.55 -22.60
N THR A 84 20.86 -22.19 -22.54
CA THR A 84 21.57 -22.03 -21.28
C THR A 84 21.06 -20.77 -20.59
N MET A 85 20.54 -20.94 -19.37
CA MET A 85 20.03 -19.83 -18.57
C MET A 85 21.15 -18.81 -18.27
N ASP A 86 20.97 -17.58 -18.74
CA ASP A 86 21.89 -16.48 -18.46
C ASP A 86 21.57 -15.83 -17.11
N ARG A 87 22.20 -16.36 -16.06
CA ARG A 87 22.04 -15.85 -14.70
C ARG A 87 22.57 -14.43 -14.52
N GLN A 88 23.58 -14.02 -15.29
CA GLN A 88 24.15 -12.68 -15.19
C GLN A 88 23.15 -11.65 -15.70
N LEU A 89 22.50 -11.92 -16.83
CA LEU A 89 21.43 -11.08 -17.36
C LEU A 89 20.25 -10.99 -16.39
N LEU A 90 19.81 -12.11 -15.79
CA LEU A 90 18.73 -12.10 -14.79
C LEU A 90 19.08 -11.24 -13.57
N ASN A 91 20.30 -11.35 -13.05
CA ASN A 91 20.75 -10.54 -11.91
C ASN A 91 20.85 -9.05 -12.28
N GLU A 92 21.30 -8.72 -13.48
CA GLU A 92 21.34 -7.34 -13.97
C GLU A 92 19.92 -6.76 -14.12
N LEU A 93 18.97 -7.55 -14.65
CA LEU A 93 17.56 -7.16 -14.74
C LEU A 93 16.98 -6.89 -13.34
N PHE A 94 17.21 -7.77 -12.37
CA PHE A 94 16.76 -7.60 -10.99
C PHE A 94 17.36 -6.35 -10.35
N SER A 95 18.67 -6.14 -10.50
CA SER A 95 19.36 -4.95 -10.00
C SER A 95 18.80 -3.66 -10.60
N LYS A 96 18.56 -3.63 -11.92
CA LYS A 96 17.95 -2.48 -12.60
C LYS A 96 16.51 -2.24 -12.16
N MET A 97 15.72 -3.28 -11.91
CA MET A 97 14.35 -3.14 -11.41
C MET A 97 14.35 -2.56 -9.99
N MET A 98 15.12 -3.15 -9.07
CA MET A 98 15.26 -2.68 -7.70
C MET A 98 15.82 -1.26 -7.61
N GLY A 99 16.78 -0.92 -8.47
CA GLY A 99 17.36 0.43 -8.50
C GLY A 99 16.41 1.52 -9.00
N ARG A 100 15.38 1.16 -9.78
CA ARG A 100 14.40 2.11 -10.34
C ARG A 100 13.14 2.24 -9.49
N GLU A 101 12.71 1.14 -8.87
CA GLU A 101 11.43 1.05 -8.18
C GLU A 101 11.67 0.94 -6.67
N SER A 102 11.60 2.07 -5.96
CA SER A 102 11.82 2.12 -4.50
C SER A 102 10.81 1.29 -3.70
N ALA A 103 9.60 1.09 -4.24
CA ALA A 103 8.55 0.28 -3.63
C ALA A 103 8.85 -1.23 -3.61
N LEU A 104 9.79 -1.69 -4.44
CA LEU A 104 10.21 -3.09 -4.44
C LEU A 104 11.24 -3.31 -3.33
N ASN A 105 10.92 -4.22 -2.40
CA ASN A 105 11.82 -4.64 -1.33
C ASN A 105 12.52 -5.95 -1.65
N THR A 106 11.80 -6.88 -2.27
CA THR A 106 12.32 -8.18 -2.68
C THR A 106 11.88 -8.48 -4.10
N LEU A 107 12.70 -9.23 -4.82
CA LEU A 107 12.37 -9.84 -6.10
C LEU A 107 12.85 -11.29 -6.06
N MET A 108 11.99 -12.22 -6.46
CA MET A 108 12.34 -13.62 -6.60
C MET A 108 11.81 -14.16 -7.92
N LEU A 109 12.62 -14.96 -8.60
CA LEU A 109 12.20 -15.75 -9.74
C LEU A 109 12.11 -17.20 -9.31
N LEU A 110 10.92 -17.78 -9.37
CA LEU A 110 10.61 -19.11 -8.88
C LEU A 110 10.29 -20.03 -10.05
N LYS A 111 10.80 -21.27 -9.99
CA LYS A 111 10.33 -22.34 -10.88
C LYS A 111 8.92 -22.79 -10.49
N PRO A 112 8.19 -23.51 -11.37
CA PRO A 112 6.87 -24.05 -11.06
C PRO A 112 6.83 -24.97 -9.83
N ASN A 113 7.96 -25.56 -9.46
CA ASN A 113 8.11 -26.38 -8.24
C ASN A 113 8.48 -25.58 -6.99
N GLY A 114 8.44 -24.24 -7.04
CA GLY A 114 8.80 -23.35 -5.92
C GLY A 114 10.30 -23.15 -5.70
N GLN A 115 11.16 -23.81 -6.49
CA GLN A 115 12.61 -23.62 -6.39
C GLN A 115 13.01 -22.22 -6.86
N ILE A 116 13.79 -21.52 -6.03
CA ILE A 116 14.34 -20.21 -6.36
C ILE A 116 15.39 -20.33 -7.48
N ILE A 117 15.17 -19.62 -8.59
CA ILE A 117 16.13 -19.46 -9.69
C ILE A 117 17.13 -18.35 -9.34
N THR A 118 16.60 -17.19 -8.98
CA THR A 118 17.35 -16.02 -8.52
C THR A 118 16.49 -15.20 -7.57
N ALA A 119 17.13 -14.45 -6.67
CA ALA A 119 16.47 -13.54 -5.76
C ALA A 119 17.37 -12.33 -5.46
N LEU A 120 16.73 -11.20 -5.22
CA LEU A 120 17.38 -9.96 -4.81
C LEU A 120 16.52 -9.27 -3.75
N GLU A 121 17.15 -8.79 -2.70
CA GLU A 121 16.52 -8.06 -1.61
C GLU A 121 17.25 -6.73 -1.44
N ARG A 122 16.51 -5.64 -1.19
CA ARG A 122 17.04 -4.27 -1.18
C ARG A 122 18.12 -4.06 -0.12
N HIS A 123 17.88 -4.62 1.06
CA HIS A 123 18.73 -4.44 2.23
C HIS A 123 19.73 -5.59 2.43
N ASP A 124 19.89 -6.47 1.43
CA ASP A 124 20.84 -7.58 1.50
C ASP A 124 22.27 -7.08 1.26
N PRO A 125 23.16 -7.15 2.27
CA PRO A 125 24.57 -6.75 2.13
C PRO A 125 25.36 -7.63 1.13
N TYR A 126 24.77 -8.72 0.64
CA TYR A 126 25.37 -9.66 -0.32
C TYR A 126 24.72 -9.60 -1.72
N ALA A 127 24.00 -8.51 -2.04
CA ALA A 127 23.41 -8.26 -3.35
C ALA A 127 24.43 -8.50 -4.50
N GLY A 128 24.15 -9.50 -5.36
CA GLY A 128 24.94 -9.81 -6.56
C GLY A 128 25.75 -11.11 -6.53
N LEU A 129 25.79 -11.85 -5.42
CA LEU A 129 26.49 -13.15 -5.34
C LEU A 129 25.55 -14.35 -5.58
N PRO A 130 26.02 -15.42 -6.27
CA PRO A 130 25.21 -16.59 -6.57
C PRO A 130 25.13 -17.57 -5.39
N VAL A 131 23.90 -17.96 -5.07
CA VAL A 131 23.48 -19.25 -4.46
C VAL A 131 23.77 -19.39 -2.95
N ASN A 132 22.73 -19.81 -2.22
CA ASN A 132 22.61 -20.00 -0.76
C ASN A 132 22.54 -18.71 0.09
N ARG A 133 21.37 -18.07 0.06
CA ARG A 133 21.02 -16.97 0.96
C ARG A 133 20.15 -17.47 2.12
N PRO A 134 20.71 -17.72 3.32
CA PRO A 134 19.95 -18.20 4.47
C PRO A 134 18.90 -17.20 4.97
N SER A 135 19.07 -15.89 4.73
CA SER A 135 18.06 -14.87 5.06
C SER A 135 16.77 -15.03 4.24
N LEU A 136 16.91 -15.13 2.91
CA LEU A 136 15.77 -15.32 2.00
C LEU A 136 15.11 -16.70 2.15
N LEU A 137 15.89 -17.76 2.41
CA LEU A 137 15.36 -19.08 2.73
C LEU A 137 14.66 -19.13 4.10
N GLY A 138 15.01 -18.24 5.04
CA GLY A 138 14.32 -18.09 6.32
C GLY A 138 12.93 -17.48 6.19
N HIS A 139 12.72 -16.62 5.18
CA HIS A 139 11.44 -15.97 4.89
C HIS A 139 10.59 -16.71 3.85
N TRP A 140 11.24 -17.46 2.96
CA TRP A 140 10.58 -18.24 1.92
C TRP A 140 10.82 -19.73 2.16
N ARG A 141 9.81 -20.44 2.66
CA ARG A 141 9.85 -21.91 2.76
C ARG A 141 9.83 -22.48 1.36
N THR A 142 10.70 -23.44 1.05
CA THR A 142 10.72 -24.12 -0.26
C THR A 142 9.96 -25.45 -0.23
N ASP A 143 9.60 -25.92 0.97
CA ASP A 143 8.97 -27.20 1.20
C ASP A 143 7.51 -26.96 1.56
N PHE A 144 6.65 -26.93 0.54
CA PHE A 144 5.22 -26.78 0.72
C PHE A 144 4.52 -28.09 0.36
N ASP A 145 3.75 -28.64 1.30
CA ASP A 145 2.82 -29.76 1.01
C ASP A 145 1.73 -29.32 0.01
N THR A 146 1.37 -28.03 0.05
CA THR A 146 0.46 -27.37 -0.90
C THR A 146 1.07 -26.04 -1.37
N PRO A 147 1.24 -25.81 -2.68
CA PRO A 147 1.87 -24.60 -3.18
C PRO A 147 1.10 -23.35 -2.72
N PRO A 148 1.78 -22.30 -2.26
CA PRO A 148 1.13 -21.11 -1.74
C PRO A 148 0.45 -20.33 -2.90
N PRO A 149 -0.56 -19.49 -2.62
CA PRO A 149 -1.26 -18.70 -3.64
C PRO A 149 -0.33 -17.83 -4.50
N GLU A 150 0.75 -17.33 -3.89
CA GLU A 150 1.84 -16.58 -4.52
C GLU A 150 2.51 -17.36 -5.67
N LEU A 151 2.43 -18.69 -5.64
CA LEU A 151 2.97 -19.57 -6.67
C LEU A 151 1.85 -20.17 -7.53
N SER A 152 0.78 -20.69 -6.92
CA SER A 152 -0.27 -21.43 -7.64
C SER A 152 -1.08 -20.55 -8.58
N VAL A 153 -1.45 -19.32 -8.17
CA VAL A 153 -2.28 -18.42 -8.99
C VAL A 153 -1.53 -17.91 -10.23
N PRO A 154 -0.26 -17.45 -10.12
CA PRO A 154 0.54 -17.14 -11.30
C PRO A 154 0.78 -18.29 -12.26
N LEU A 155 0.89 -19.53 -11.77
CA LEU A 155 1.01 -20.69 -12.64
C LEU A 155 -0.25 -20.99 -13.46
N GLU A 156 -1.41 -20.43 -13.08
CA GLU A 156 -2.63 -20.42 -13.90
C GLU A 156 -2.68 -19.26 -14.91
N GLY A 157 -1.59 -18.49 -15.04
CA GLY A 157 -1.51 -17.33 -15.95
C GLY A 157 -2.12 -16.04 -15.38
N LYS A 158 -2.45 -15.99 -14.08
CA LYS A 158 -3.09 -14.83 -13.44
C LYS A 158 -2.17 -14.15 -12.45
N PRO A 159 -2.15 -12.81 -12.37
CA PRO A 159 -1.42 -12.14 -11.31
C PRO A 159 -2.05 -12.40 -9.95
N TYR A 160 -1.23 -12.41 -8.90
CA TYR A 160 -1.64 -12.51 -7.51
C TYR A 160 -1.17 -11.28 -6.73
N ILE A 161 -2.04 -10.78 -5.86
CA ILE A 161 -1.72 -9.72 -4.89
C ILE A 161 -2.14 -10.27 -3.53
N GLY A 162 -1.16 -10.42 -2.65
CA GLY A 162 -1.34 -10.96 -1.32
C GLY A 162 -1.89 -9.95 -0.31
N PRO A 163 -2.30 -10.43 0.87
CA PRO A 163 -2.72 -9.55 1.95
C PRO A 163 -1.55 -8.72 2.48
N VAL A 164 -1.86 -7.52 2.98
CA VAL A 164 -0.89 -6.69 3.70
C VAL A 164 -0.48 -7.38 5.00
N ARG A 165 0.83 -7.48 5.21
CA ARG A 165 1.49 -8.01 6.41
C ARG A 165 2.31 -6.91 7.05
N HIS A 166 2.28 -6.86 8.37
CA HIS A 166 3.11 -5.92 9.13
C HIS A 166 4.44 -6.58 9.49
N HIS A 167 5.52 -5.99 9.01
CA HIS A 167 6.89 -6.31 9.36
C HIS A 167 7.53 -5.15 10.12
N TYR A 168 8.69 -5.39 10.75
CA TYR A 168 9.43 -4.35 11.46
C TYR A 168 9.86 -3.19 10.54
N GLU A 169 9.98 -3.44 9.23
CA GLU A 169 10.31 -2.43 8.20
C GLU A 169 9.10 -1.66 7.68
N GLY A 170 7.88 -2.10 8.00
CA GLY A 170 6.64 -1.46 7.55
C GLY A 170 5.55 -2.45 7.12
N SER A 171 4.54 -1.91 6.43
CA SER A 171 3.43 -2.70 5.85
C SER A 171 3.81 -3.15 4.45
N LEU A 172 3.88 -4.47 4.24
CA LEU A 172 4.33 -5.10 3.00
C LEU A 172 3.26 -6.05 2.48
N PHE A 173 3.20 -6.25 1.17
CA PHE A 173 2.36 -7.29 0.56
C PHE A 173 3.13 -7.91 -0.60
N ALA A 174 2.81 -9.15 -0.92
CA ALA A 174 3.43 -9.87 -2.02
C ALA A 174 2.67 -9.62 -3.33
N MET A 175 3.38 -9.42 -4.43
CA MET A 175 2.83 -9.45 -5.78
C MET A 175 3.51 -10.54 -6.59
N ALA A 176 2.74 -11.35 -7.30
CA ALA A 176 3.31 -12.40 -8.12
C ALA A 176 2.69 -12.39 -9.51
N VAL A 177 3.53 -12.56 -10.54
CA VAL A 177 3.11 -12.56 -11.95
C VAL A 177 3.70 -13.76 -12.68
N PRO A 178 2.97 -14.34 -13.66
CA PRO A 178 3.52 -15.36 -14.54
C PRO A 178 4.69 -14.80 -15.36
N VAL A 179 5.69 -15.65 -15.59
CA VAL A 179 6.79 -15.38 -16.51
C VAL A 179 6.70 -16.37 -17.67
N GLY A 180 6.50 -15.85 -18.88
CA GLY A 180 6.30 -16.65 -20.09
C GLY A 180 4.85 -16.63 -20.58
N PRO A 181 4.50 -17.54 -21.50
CA PRO A 181 3.14 -17.61 -22.05
C PRO A 181 2.11 -17.81 -20.93
N PRO A 182 0.96 -17.09 -20.95
CA PRO A 182 -0.04 -17.19 -19.89
C PRO A 182 -0.68 -18.57 -19.80
N GLU A 183 -0.74 -19.33 -20.90
CA GLU A 183 -1.26 -20.70 -20.92
C GLU A 183 -0.31 -21.73 -20.29
N GLN A 184 0.99 -21.41 -20.28
CA GLN A 184 2.01 -22.29 -19.72
C GLN A 184 3.19 -21.47 -19.17
N PRO A 185 3.01 -20.84 -17.99
CA PRO A 185 4.06 -20.05 -17.36
C PRO A 185 5.30 -20.90 -17.10
N LEU A 186 6.47 -20.37 -17.45
CA LEU A 186 7.77 -21.05 -17.27
C LEU A 186 8.32 -20.85 -15.85
N ALA A 187 7.94 -19.74 -15.22
CA ALA A 187 8.34 -19.34 -13.88
C ALA A 187 7.32 -18.35 -13.31
N VAL A 188 7.54 -17.99 -12.04
CA VAL A 188 6.79 -16.94 -11.35
C VAL A 188 7.77 -15.87 -10.89
N LEU A 189 7.46 -14.62 -11.20
CA LEU A 189 8.17 -13.46 -10.67
C LEU A 189 7.39 -12.95 -9.47
N LEU A 190 8.01 -13.02 -8.29
CA LEU A 190 7.48 -12.59 -7.00
C LEU A 190 8.18 -11.31 -6.57
N ALA A 191 7.43 -10.37 -6.03
CA ALA A 191 7.89 -9.09 -5.47
C ALA A 191 7.31 -8.87 -4.07
#